data_AF-A0A842Q2Y6-F1
#
_entry.id   AF-A0A842Q2Y6-F1
#
_cell.length_a   1.000
_cell.length_b   1.000
_cell.length_c   1.000
_cell.angle_alpha   90.00
_cell.angle_beta   90.00
_cell.angle_gamma   90.00
#
_symmetry.space_group_name_H-M   'P 1'
#
loop_
_entity.id
_entity.type
_entity.pdbx_description
1 polymer ?
#
loop_
_entity_poly.entity_id
_entity_poly.type
_entity_poly.pdbx_seq_one_letter_code
_entity_poly.pdbx_strand_id
1 'polypeptide(L)' 'MTLSINCKDAGDPVCTHTMYGETEEEVLQNAKKHGIEVHGYTEDKWNKEIANNKDHFRKLIKEV' A
#
# COMPACT_ATOMS: atom_id res chain seq x y z
N MET A 1 -13.46 -12.10 3.15
CA MET A 1 -13.31 -10.79 3.83
C MET A 1 -12.43 -9.96 2.92
N THR A 2 -12.82 -8.73 2.61
CA THR A 2 -12.03 -7.89 1.71
C THR A 2 -11.28 -6.86 2.53
N LEU A 3 -9.96 -6.80 2.35
CA LEU A 3 -9.10 -5.82 2.97
C LEU A 3 -8.78 -4.71 1.97
N SER A 4 -8.49 -3.52 2.48
CA SER A 4 -8.13 -2.38 1.65
C SER A 4 -7.13 -1.43 2.31
N ILE A 5 -6.39 -0.69 1.48
CA ILE A 5 -5.59 0.47 1.90
C ILE A 5 -5.74 1.58 0.87
N ASN A 6 -5.91 2.82 1.34
CA ASN A 6 -5.95 3.99 0.46
C ASN A 6 -4.59 4.70 0.44
N CYS A 7 -4.16 5.15 -0.74
CA CYS A 7 -2.88 5.85 -0.90
C CYS A 7 -2.77 7.11 -0.04
N LYS A 8 -3.89 7.83 0.18
CA LYS A 8 -3.94 9.01 1.05
C LYS A 8 -3.63 8.66 2.50
N ASP A 9 -4.21 7.58 2.99
CA ASP A 9 -3.95 7.09 4.34
C ASP A 9 -2.50 6.60 4.46
N ALA A 10 -1.95 6.04 3.39
CA ALA A 10 -0.58 5.54 3.27
C ALA A 10 0.50 6.62 3.05
N GLY A 11 0.10 7.90 2.99
CA GLY A 11 1.02 9.04 2.96
C GLY A 11 1.15 9.79 1.63
N ASP A 12 0.38 9.44 0.59
CA ASP A 12 0.28 10.23 -0.64
C ASP A 12 -0.97 11.13 -0.62
N PRO A 13 -0.85 12.44 -0.30
CA PRO A 13 -2.00 13.31 -0.11
C PRO A 13 -2.81 13.58 -1.38
N VAL A 14 -2.26 13.25 -2.57
CA VAL A 14 -2.87 13.53 -3.87
C VAL A 14 -3.52 12.28 -4.47
N CYS A 15 -2.96 11.10 -4.22
CA CYS A 15 -3.52 9.86 -4.74
C CYS A 15 -4.68 9.34 -3.90
N THR A 16 -5.86 9.24 -4.53
CA THR A 16 -7.07 8.72 -3.88
C THR A 16 -7.32 7.24 -4.20
N HIS A 17 -6.37 6.54 -4.83
CA HIS A 17 -6.55 5.14 -5.21
C HIS A 17 -6.61 4.24 -3.96
N THR A 18 -7.58 3.34 -3.94
CA THR A 18 -7.72 2.29 -2.92
C THR A 18 -7.33 0.96 -3.54
N MET A 19 -6.38 0.27 -2.91
CA MET A 19 -5.97 -1.08 -3.26
C MET A 19 -6.73 -2.06 -2.38
N TYR A 20 -7.12 -3.19 -2.95
CA TYR A 20 -7.90 -4.23 -2.30
C TYR A 20 -7.16 -5.57 -2.34
N GLY A 21 -7.52 -6.50 -1.45
CA GLY A 21 -7.01 -7.88 -1.43
C GLY A 21 -7.74 -8.72 -0.39
N GLU A 22 -7.64 -10.04 -0.47
CA GLU A 22 -8.22 -10.96 0.52
C GLU A 22 -7.32 -11.13 1.75
N THR A 23 -6.03 -10.79 1.62
CA THR A 23 -5.03 -10.85 2.69
C THR A 23 -4.21 -9.56 2.76
N GLU A 24 -3.56 -9.30 3.92
CA GLU A 24 -2.64 -8.16 4.05
C GLU A 24 -1.53 -8.20 2.99
N GLU A 25 -1.05 -9.40 2.66
CA GLU A 25 0.01 -9.58 1.66
C GLU A 25 -0.46 -9.17 0.27
N GLU A 26 -1.67 -9.57 -0.14
CA GLU A 26 -2.24 -9.15 -1.42
C GLU A 26 -2.47 -7.64 -1.48
N VAL A 27 -2.96 -7.03 -0.40
CA VAL A 27 -3.13 -5.57 -0.32
C VAL A 27 -1.78 -4.87 -0.51
N LEU A 28 -0.72 -5.35 0.14
CA LEU A 28 0.62 -4.78 0.01
C LEU A 28 1.25 -5.04 -1.36
N GLN A 29 0.99 -6.19 -2.00
CA GLN A 29 1.44 -6.47 -3.37
C GLN A 29 0.75 -5.54 -4.38
N ASN A 30 -0.56 -5.30 -4.20
CA ASN A 30 -1.31 -4.37 -5.05
C ASN A 30 -0.87 -2.92 -4.81
N ALA A 31 -0.57 -2.55 -3.56
CA ALA A 31 0.02 -1.26 -3.23
C ALA A 31 1.42 -1.08 -3.86
N LYS A 32 2.27 -2.14 -3.84
CA LYS A 32 3.57 -2.15 -4.53
C LYS A 32 3.41 -1.89 -6.02
N LYS A 33 2.52 -2.66 -6.66
CA LYS A 33 2.25 -2.53 -8.10
C LYS A 33 1.81 -1.11 -8.44
N HIS A 34 0.87 -0.56 -7.68
CA HIS A 34 0.41 0.81 -7.86
C HIS A 34 1.54 1.85 -7.68
N GLY A 35 2.35 1.70 -6.64
CA GLY A 35 3.50 2.58 -6.40
C GLY A 35 4.51 2.57 -7.55
N ILE A 36 4.78 1.40 -8.15
CA ILE A 36 5.72 1.27 -9.27
C ILE A 36 5.11 1.85 -10.55
N GLU A 37 3.88 1.45 -10.90
CA GLU A 37 3.26 1.78 -12.19
C GLU A 37 2.77 3.24 -12.27
N VAL A 38 2.26 3.80 -11.17
CA VAL A 38 1.62 5.12 -11.14
C VAL A 38 2.52 6.19 -10.53
N HIS A 39 3.31 5.84 -9.51
CA HIS A 39 4.19 6.78 -8.81
C HIS A 39 5.67 6.64 -9.19
N GLY A 40 6.01 5.72 -10.10
CA GLY A 40 7.38 5.50 -10.56
C GLY A 40 8.33 5.04 -9.44
N TYR A 41 7.81 4.39 -8.39
CA TYR A 41 8.66 3.85 -7.34
C TYR A 41 9.54 2.75 -7.91
N THR A 42 10.79 2.71 -7.45
CA THR A 42 11.64 1.55 -7.68
C THR A 42 11.30 0.48 -6.66
N GLU A 43 11.62 -0.78 -6.97
CA GLU A 43 11.49 -1.86 -6.00
C GLU A 43 12.34 -1.61 -4.75
N ASP A 44 13.54 -1.05 -4.89
CA ASP A 44 14.40 -0.71 -3.76
C ASP A 44 13.74 0.34 -2.84
N LYS A 45 13.15 1.39 -3.41
CA LYS A 45 12.41 2.39 -2.63
C LYS A 45 11.23 1.75 -1.90
N TRP A 46 10.43 0.94 -2.60
CA TRP A 46 9.30 0.23 -1.99
C TRP A 46 9.75 -0.66 -0.82
N ASN A 47 10.80 -1.46 -1.02
CA ASN A 47 11.31 -2.38 -0.01
C ASN A 47 11.81 -1.63 1.23
N LYS A 48 12.48 -0.47 1.05
CA LYS A 48 12.91 0.40 2.15
C LYS A 48 11.73 0.98 2.92
N GLU A 49 10.70 1.45 2.22
CA GLU A 49 9.48 2.00 2.85
C GLU A 49 8.79 0.93 3.69
N ILE A 50 8.56 -0.26 3.14
CA ILE A 50 7.94 -1.36 3.88
C ILE A 50 8.81 -1.82 5.04
N ALA A 51 10.13 -1.93 4.87
CA ALA A 51 11.02 -2.35 5.96
C ALA A 51 11.00 -1.38 7.14
N ASN A 52 10.94 -0.07 6.87
CA ASN A 52 10.93 0.96 7.92
C ASN A 52 9.55 1.18 8.55
N ASN A 53 8.46 0.96 7.79
CA ASN A 53 7.11 1.36 8.17
C ASN A 53 6.09 0.21 8.18
N LYS A 54 6.53 -1.06 8.20
CA LYS A 54 5.67 -2.25 8.07
C LYS A 54 4.43 -2.20 8.98
N ASP A 55 4.64 -1.95 10.28
CA ASP A 55 3.56 -1.94 11.26
C ASP A 55 2.63 -0.73 11.09
N HIS A 56 3.14 0.37 10.54
CA HIS A 56 2.32 1.53 10.19
C HIS A 56 1.36 1.17 9.05
N PHE A 57 1.87 0.62 7.95
CA PHE A 57 1.03 0.22 6.81
C PHE A 57 -0.02 -0.83 7.19
N ARG A 58 0.35 -1.82 8.03
CA ARG A 58 -0.61 -2.82 8.53
C ARG A 58 -1.78 -2.19 9.29
N LYS A 59 -1.53 -1.19 10.13
CA LYS A 59 -2.59 -0.48 10.88
C LYS A 59 -3.53 0.32 9.98
N LEU A 60 -3.09 0.67 8.77
CA LEU A 60 -3.90 1.41 7.81
C LEU A 60 -4.78 0.48 6.95
N ILE A 61 -4.50 -0.83 6.94
CA ILE A 61 -5.32 -1.82 6.25
C ILE A 61 -6.63 -1.99 7.01
N LYS A 62 -7.75 -1.88 6.30
CA LYS A 62 -9.11 -1.95 6.87
C LYS A 62 -9.91 -3.04 6.17
N GLU A 63 -10.73 -3.75 6.94
CA GLU A 63 -11.82 -4.58 6.39
C GLU A 63 -12.90 -3.69 5.79
N VAL A 64 -13.46 -4.13 4.67
CA VAL A 64 -14.49 -3.42 3.88
C VAL A 64 -15.68 -4.32 3.58
#